data_AF-A0A661T9Y6-F1
#
_entry.id   AF-A0A661T9Y6-F1
#
_cell.length_a   1.000
_cell.length_b   1.000
_cell.length_c   1.000
_cell.angle_alpha   90.00
_cell.angle_beta   90.00
_cell.angle_gamma   90.00
#
_symmetry.space_group_name_H-M   'P 1'
#
loop_
_entity.id
_entity.type
_entity.pdbx_description
1 polymer ?
#
loop_
_entity_poly.entity_id
_entity_poly.type
_entity_poly.pdbx_seq_one_letter_code
_entity_poly.pdbx_strand_id
1 'polypeptide(L)'
;MKKTGRNDPCPCGSGKKFKNCHLGREDEIIQDGMGEFSEEMSRRITNLKQVHYGRSREMVKALDIPALTGSSVGIRFIDLVDYDGLDLFGRQPTKRAKDTRGGVIVNILKTRKSDPHNIYIAISPRIGDNVLIHELAHVLDYLGGSKLMPGIATPLSFELGIPVEHLEHPHEFCYWLDFLRNKFHVPLDADDTVIHYLYQNNMLIRGEDILKQDPFILKTQSERILKFLSEHSAEIDVLICELPGYIGSRGKKD
;
A
#
# COMPACT_ATOMS: atom_id res chain seq x y z
N MET A 1 -17.15 -3.99 28.83
CA MET A 1 -16.08 -4.21 27.82
C MET A 1 -15.10 -5.23 28.37
N LYS A 2 -14.73 -6.28 27.61
CA LYS A 2 -13.65 -7.19 28.03
C LYS A 2 -12.35 -6.40 28.07
N LYS A 3 -11.61 -6.45 29.19
CA LYS A 3 -10.29 -5.82 29.30
C LYS A 3 -9.35 -6.51 28.31
N THR A 4 -8.74 -5.76 27.39
CA THR A 4 -7.73 -6.27 26.47
C THR A 4 -6.58 -6.87 27.26
N GLY A 5 -6.19 -8.10 26.94
CA GLY A 5 -5.11 -8.80 27.61
C GLY A 5 -3.78 -8.10 27.38
N ARG A 6 -2.90 -8.14 28.40
CA ARG A 6 -1.59 -7.47 28.38
C ARG A 6 -0.72 -7.82 27.16
N ASN A 7 -0.86 -9.03 26.62
CA ASN A 7 -0.11 -9.51 25.45
C ASN A 7 -0.93 -9.49 24.15
N ASP A 8 -2.20 -9.07 24.18
CA ASP A 8 -3.04 -9.01 22.99
C ASP A 8 -2.61 -7.83 22.09
N PRO A 9 -2.92 -7.86 20.78
CA PRO A 9 -2.72 -6.72 19.91
C PRO A 9 -3.41 -5.46 20.46
N CYS A 10 -2.72 -4.32 20.37
CA CYS A 10 -3.22 -3.07 20.92
C CYS A 10 -4.45 -2.58 20.12
N PRO A 11 -5.54 -2.17 20.79
CA PRO A 11 -6.77 -1.71 20.12
C PRO A 11 -6.60 -0.44 19.27
N CYS A 12 -5.49 0.30 19.41
CA CYS A 12 -5.17 1.47 18.60
C CYS A 12 -4.77 1.14 17.15
N GLY A 13 -4.70 -0.15 16.78
CA GLY A 13 -4.32 -0.57 15.43
C GLY A 13 -2.83 -0.43 15.12
N SER A 14 -1.99 -0.11 16.12
CA SER A 14 -0.54 0.02 15.96
C SER A 14 0.18 -1.30 15.70
N GLY A 15 -0.51 -2.44 15.76
CA GLY A 15 0.06 -3.78 15.65
C GLY A 15 0.92 -4.23 16.84
N LYS A 16 1.27 -3.33 17.78
CA LYS A 16 2.08 -3.67 18.96
C LYS A 16 1.24 -4.42 20.00
N LYS A 17 1.88 -5.25 20.84
CA LYS A 17 1.24 -5.82 22.04
C LYS A 17 0.76 -4.69 22.96
N PHE A 18 -0.41 -4.83 23.59
CA PHE A 18 -1.02 -3.81 24.42
C PHE A 18 -0.06 -3.24 25.48
N LYS A 19 0.73 -4.11 26.13
CA LYS A 19 1.81 -3.72 27.08
C LYS A 19 2.91 -2.82 26.53
N ASN A 20 3.17 -2.88 25.23
CA ASN A 20 4.24 -2.14 24.57
C ASN A 20 3.69 -0.89 23.85
N CYS A 21 2.40 -0.59 24.04
CA CYS A 21 1.72 0.50 23.35
C CYS A 21 0.96 1.40 24.34
N HIS A 22 -0.22 0.96 24.80
CA HIS A 22 -1.15 1.80 25.57
C HIS A 22 -1.46 1.26 26.97
N LEU A 23 -0.75 0.24 27.47
CA LEU A 23 -0.89 -0.19 28.86
C LEU A 23 -0.37 0.89 29.81
N GLY A 24 -1.27 1.43 30.64
CA GLY A 24 -1.03 2.62 31.49
C GLY A 24 -1.21 3.96 30.76
N ARG A 25 -1.70 3.94 29.51
CA ARG A 25 -2.09 5.11 28.69
C ARG A 25 -3.39 4.81 27.94
N GLU A 26 -4.32 4.12 28.60
CA GLU A 26 -5.52 3.61 27.95
C GLU A 26 -6.43 4.73 27.42
N ASP A 27 -6.41 5.90 28.05
CA ASP A 27 -7.20 7.07 27.63
C ASP A 27 -6.71 7.65 26.28
N GLU A 28 -5.44 7.42 25.93
CA GLU A 28 -4.88 7.80 24.61
C GLU A 28 -5.45 6.91 23.49
N ILE A 29 -6.00 5.71 23.77
CA ILE A 29 -6.67 4.88 22.74
C ILE A 29 -7.92 5.60 22.19
N ILE A 30 -8.59 6.39 23.05
CA ILE A 30 -9.78 7.16 22.68
C ILE A 30 -9.39 8.39 21.85
N GLN A 31 -8.21 8.97 22.09
CA GLN A 31 -7.68 10.13 21.36
C GLN A 31 -6.92 9.75 20.07
N ASP A 32 -6.28 8.58 20.01
CA ASP A 32 -5.61 8.02 18.82
C ASP A 32 -6.61 7.40 17.81
N GLY A 33 -7.91 7.62 17.99
CA GLY A 33 -8.90 7.43 16.93
C GLY A 33 -9.30 5.98 16.66
N MET A 34 -9.22 5.08 17.64
CA MET A 34 -9.81 3.74 17.51
C MET A 34 -10.87 3.47 18.57
N GLY A 35 -11.84 4.37 18.67
CA GLY A 35 -13.22 3.89 18.67
C GLY A 35 -13.46 3.12 17.36
N GLU A 36 -14.23 2.03 17.41
CA GLU A 36 -14.65 1.28 16.22
C GLU A 36 -15.05 2.28 15.11
N PHE A 37 -14.43 2.22 13.93
CA PHE A 37 -14.72 3.19 12.85
C PHE A 37 -16.22 3.22 12.64
N SER A 38 -16.90 4.32 12.96
CA SER A 38 -18.36 4.33 13.03
C SER A 38 -18.94 4.20 11.62
N GLU A 39 -20.17 3.73 11.52
CA GLU A 39 -20.86 3.68 10.23
C GLU A 39 -20.99 5.08 9.62
N GLU A 40 -21.18 6.11 10.46
CA GLU A 40 -21.19 7.51 10.03
C GLU A 40 -19.85 7.93 9.41
N MET A 41 -18.71 7.64 10.06
CA MET A 41 -17.40 7.92 9.49
C MET A 41 -17.14 7.12 8.19
N SER A 42 -17.66 5.90 8.10
CA SER A 42 -17.64 5.08 6.88
C SER A 42 -18.40 5.76 5.75
N ARG A 43 -19.61 6.23 6.02
CA ARG A 43 -20.43 6.96 5.05
C ARG A 43 -19.77 8.26 4.59
N ARG A 44 -19.03 8.95 5.46
CA ARG A 44 -18.29 10.17 5.05
C ARG A 44 -17.30 9.88 3.92
N ILE A 45 -16.65 8.72 3.93
CA ILE A 45 -15.75 8.29 2.85
C ILE A 45 -16.56 7.80 1.64
N THR A 46 -17.51 6.90 1.83
CA THR A 46 -18.21 6.23 0.72
C THR A 46 -19.18 7.14 -0.04
N ASN A 47 -19.58 8.25 0.59
CA ASN A 47 -20.35 9.34 -0.03
C ASN A 47 -19.49 10.36 -0.78
N LEU A 48 -18.16 10.28 -0.71
CA LEU A 48 -17.30 11.12 -1.54
C LEU A 48 -17.62 10.88 -3.02
N LYS A 49 -17.57 11.98 -3.79
CA LYS A 49 -17.89 11.94 -5.21
C LYS A 49 -16.91 11.02 -5.93
N GLN A 50 -17.43 10.12 -6.75
CA GLN A 50 -16.60 9.31 -7.62
C GLN A 50 -15.93 10.20 -8.67
N VAL A 51 -14.63 10.03 -8.85
CA VAL A 51 -13.82 10.74 -9.85
C VAL A 51 -13.22 9.78 -10.87
N HIS A 52 -12.73 10.34 -11.97
CA HIS A 52 -12.11 9.59 -13.07
C HIS A 52 -10.93 10.39 -13.64
N TYR A 53 -9.85 10.53 -12.87
CA TYR A 53 -8.65 11.24 -13.31
C TYR A 53 -7.70 10.32 -14.08
N GLY A 54 -6.87 10.91 -14.96
CA GLY A 54 -5.96 10.16 -15.83
C GLY A 54 -6.69 9.05 -16.60
N ARG A 55 -6.06 7.87 -16.68
CA ARG A 55 -6.63 6.68 -17.33
C ARG A 55 -7.41 5.75 -16.38
N SER A 56 -7.75 6.19 -15.16
CA SER A 56 -8.43 5.37 -14.14
C SER A 56 -9.69 4.66 -14.65
N ARG A 57 -10.54 5.39 -15.39
CA ARG A 57 -11.78 4.83 -15.96
C ARG A 57 -11.51 3.82 -17.08
N GLU A 58 -10.52 4.08 -17.93
CA GLU A 58 -10.13 3.18 -19.02
C GLU A 58 -9.58 1.88 -18.44
N MET A 59 -8.59 1.98 -17.54
CA MET A 59 -7.90 0.82 -16.98
C MET A 59 -8.85 -0.09 -16.21
N VAL A 60 -9.67 0.45 -15.30
CA VAL A 60 -10.61 -0.38 -14.53
C VAL A 60 -11.67 -1.03 -15.40
N LYS A 61 -12.17 -0.35 -16.46
CA LYS A 61 -13.11 -0.97 -17.40
C LYS A 61 -12.48 -2.10 -18.22
N ALA A 62 -11.17 -2.06 -18.46
CA ALA A 62 -10.45 -3.08 -19.20
C ALA A 62 -10.03 -4.29 -18.34
N LEU A 63 -10.29 -4.25 -17.04
CA LEU A 63 -10.02 -5.33 -16.09
C LEU A 63 -11.31 -6.08 -15.75
N ASP A 64 -11.36 -7.36 -16.12
CA ASP A 64 -12.40 -8.28 -15.64
C ASP A 64 -12.01 -8.80 -14.26
N ILE A 65 -12.35 -8.05 -13.20
CA ILE A 65 -11.95 -8.36 -11.83
C ILE A 65 -12.41 -9.77 -11.39
N PRO A 66 -13.68 -10.21 -11.65
CA PRO A 66 -14.09 -11.57 -11.36
C PRO A 66 -13.25 -12.64 -12.07
N ALA A 67 -12.98 -12.48 -13.37
CA ALA A 67 -12.17 -13.45 -14.10
C ALA A 67 -10.71 -13.49 -13.65
N LEU A 68 -10.14 -12.33 -13.29
CA LEU A 68 -8.74 -12.21 -12.86
C LEU A 68 -8.52 -12.69 -11.43
N THR A 69 -9.45 -12.42 -10.52
CA THR A 69 -9.21 -12.54 -9.07
C THR A 69 -10.18 -13.49 -8.36
N GLY A 70 -11.27 -13.91 -9.03
CA GLY A 70 -12.37 -14.64 -8.41
C GLY A 70 -13.24 -13.78 -7.48
N SER A 71 -12.97 -12.48 -7.37
CA SER A 71 -13.72 -11.55 -6.51
C SER A 71 -14.72 -10.72 -7.30
N SER A 72 -15.90 -10.47 -6.72
CA SER A 72 -16.90 -9.55 -7.26
C SER A 72 -16.77 -8.12 -6.70
N VAL A 73 -15.71 -7.83 -5.94
CA VAL A 73 -15.47 -6.51 -5.34
C VAL A 73 -15.11 -5.49 -6.43
N GLY A 74 -15.80 -4.36 -6.44
CA GLY A 74 -15.56 -3.24 -7.34
C GLY A 74 -14.43 -2.32 -6.90
N ILE A 75 -13.99 -1.44 -7.81
CA ILE A 75 -12.99 -0.40 -7.54
C ILE A 75 -13.65 0.96 -7.74
N ARG A 76 -13.59 1.83 -6.73
CA ARG A 76 -14.10 3.21 -6.78
C ARG A 76 -12.96 4.19 -6.56
N PHE A 77 -12.91 5.21 -7.39
CA PHE A 77 -11.95 6.30 -7.25
C PHE A 77 -12.61 7.52 -6.61
N ILE A 78 -11.95 8.13 -5.65
CA ILE A 78 -12.37 9.37 -4.98
C ILE A 78 -11.26 10.41 -5.09
N ASP A 79 -11.60 11.69 -4.91
CA ASP A 79 -10.61 12.76 -4.96
C ASP A 79 -9.71 12.71 -3.72
N LEU A 80 -8.39 12.76 -3.94
CA LEU A 80 -7.40 12.71 -2.86
C LEU A 80 -7.50 13.89 -1.90
N VAL A 81 -7.76 15.10 -2.41
CA VAL A 81 -7.89 16.30 -1.58
C VAL A 81 -9.17 16.25 -0.76
N ASP A 82 -10.28 15.79 -1.35
CA ASP A 82 -11.53 15.61 -0.62
C ASP A 82 -11.40 14.53 0.47
N TYR A 83 -10.70 13.43 0.17
CA TYR A 83 -10.44 12.37 1.14
C TYR A 83 -9.56 12.84 2.31
N ASP A 84 -8.46 13.54 2.03
CA ASP A 84 -7.59 14.12 3.05
C ASP A 84 -8.33 15.19 3.87
N GLY A 85 -9.25 15.92 3.24
CA GLY A 85 -10.08 16.95 3.86
C GLY A 85 -11.15 16.44 4.82
N LEU A 86 -11.41 15.11 4.89
CA LEU A 86 -12.38 14.56 5.83
C LEU A 86 -11.94 14.63 7.30
N ASP A 87 -10.67 14.97 7.59
CA ASP A 87 -10.14 15.14 8.95
C ASP A 87 -10.64 14.07 9.95
N LEU A 88 -10.60 12.81 9.53
CA LEU A 88 -11.20 11.69 10.27
C LEU A 88 -10.49 11.40 11.62
N PHE A 89 -9.35 12.07 11.88
CA PHE A 89 -8.48 11.83 13.02
C PHE A 89 -7.87 13.12 13.61
N GLY A 90 -8.41 14.31 13.32
CA GLY A 90 -7.86 15.58 13.84
C GLY A 90 -6.44 15.90 13.34
N ARG A 91 -6.04 15.35 12.19
CA ARG A 91 -4.73 15.60 11.58
C ARG A 91 -4.91 16.72 10.58
N GLN A 92 -4.28 17.87 10.85
CA GLN A 92 -4.26 19.00 9.91
C GLN A 92 -3.86 18.51 8.51
N PRO A 93 -4.55 18.97 7.45
CA PRO A 93 -4.19 18.63 6.09
C PRO A 93 -2.75 19.08 5.87
N THR A 94 -1.85 18.12 5.62
CA THR A 94 -0.48 18.48 5.25
C THR A 94 -0.57 19.30 3.97
N LYS A 95 0.04 20.49 3.95
CA LYS A 95 0.00 21.46 2.84
C LYS A 95 0.55 20.92 1.50
N ARG A 96 0.85 19.62 1.40
CA ARG A 96 1.41 18.95 0.22
C ARG A 96 0.35 18.47 -0.80
N ALA A 97 -0.93 18.38 -0.45
CA ALA A 97 -1.93 17.70 -1.29
C ALA A 97 -2.29 18.37 -2.64
N LYS A 98 -1.96 19.65 -2.86
CA LYS A 98 -2.42 20.38 -4.06
C LYS A 98 -1.58 20.17 -5.33
N ASP A 99 -0.39 19.56 -5.24
CA ASP A 99 0.50 19.39 -6.40
C ASP A 99 1.10 17.99 -6.53
N THR A 100 0.61 17.02 -5.73
CA THR A 100 1.11 15.65 -5.74
C THR A 100 0.49 14.84 -6.87
N ARG A 101 1.31 14.08 -7.62
CA ARG A 101 0.86 13.02 -8.54
C ARG A 101 0.58 11.73 -7.76
N GLY A 102 -0.15 11.84 -6.65
CA GLY A 102 -0.31 10.76 -5.67
C GLY A 102 -1.59 9.95 -5.85
N GLY A 103 -1.51 8.69 -5.44
CA GLY A 103 -2.63 7.80 -5.18
C GLY A 103 -2.48 7.21 -3.78
N VAL A 104 -3.58 6.74 -3.19
CA VAL A 104 -3.56 5.92 -1.99
C VAL A 104 -4.78 5.02 -1.93
N ILE A 105 -4.57 3.73 -1.66
CA ILE A 105 -5.66 2.84 -1.27
C ILE A 105 -6.22 3.25 0.09
N VAL A 106 -7.51 3.51 0.13
CA VAL A 106 -8.23 3.70 1.39
C VAL A 106 -8.32 2.37 2.10
N ASN A 107 -7.86 2.33 3.35
CA ASN A 107 -7.97 1.14 4.19
C ASN A 107 -9.41 0.61 4.21
N ILE A 108 -9.58 -0.62 3.75
CA ILE A 108 -10.87 -1.31 3.61
C ILE A 108 -11.69 -1.33 4.90
N LEU A 109 -11.05 -1.31 6.07
CA LEU A 109 -11.72 -1.28 7.37
C LEU A 109 -12.51 0.02 7.58
N LYS A 110 -12.11 1.10 6.89
CA LYS A 110 -12.80 2.40 6.93
C LYS A 110 -14.06 2.42 6.06
N THR A 111 -14.12 1.65 4.98
CA THR A 111 -15.26 1.66 4.04
C THR A 111 -16.21 0.48 4.23
N ARG A 112 -15.73 -0.65 4.75
CA ARG A 112 -16.46 -1.93 4.83
C ARG A 112 -17.81 -1.85 5.56
N LYS A 113 -17.98 -0.96 6.55
CA LYS A 113 -19.25 -0.84 7.28
C LYS A 113 -20.39 -0.30 6.42
N SER A 114 -20.11 0.64 5.52
CA SER A 114 -21.13 1.26 4.66
C SER A 114 -21.10 0.76 3.22
N ASP A 115 -19.96 0.27 2.73
CA ASP A 115 -19.81 -0.28 1.39
C ASP A 115 -18.76 -1.41 1.36
N PRO A 116 -19.14 -2.66 1.71
CA PRO A 116 -18.23 -3.81 1.73
C PRO A 116 -17.92 -4.37 0.34
N HIS A 117 -18.59 -3.89 -0.71
CA HIS A 117 -18.46 -4.43 -2.07
C HIS A 117 -17.53 -3.62 -2.96
N ASN A 118 -16.87 -2.59 -2.43
CA ASN A 118 -15.95 -1.74 -3.18
C ASN A 118 -14.67 -1.44 -2.39
N ILE A 119 -13.54 -1.48 -3.09
CA ILE A 119 -12.27 -0.91 -2.63
C ILE A 119 -12.15 0.51 -3.17
N TYR A 120 -11.68 1.42 -2.33
CA TYR A 120 -11.58 2.83 -2.65
C TYR A 120 -10.11 3.22 -2.85
N ILE A 121 -9.83 3.94 -3.92
CA ILE A 121 -8.51 4.53 -4.20
C ILE A 121 -8.70 6.04 -4.30
N ALA A 122 -8.02 6.79 -3.44
CA ALA A 122 -8.03 8.25 -3.50
C ALA A 122 -6.91 8.70 -4.45
N ILE A 123 -7.26 9.46 -5.49
CA ILE A 123 -6.34 9.83 -6.57
C ILE A 123 -6.35 11.34 -6.81
N SER A 124 -5.21 11.90 -7.20
CA SER A 124 -5.12 13.31 -7.56
C SER A 124 -5.48 13.57 -9.03
N PRO A 125 -5.89 14.80 -9.41
CA PRO A 125 -6.19 15.16 -10.80
C PRO A 125 -5.04 14.95 -11.79
N ARG A 126 -3.80 14.97 -11.31
CA ARG A 126 -2.56 14.81 -12.10
C ARG A 126 -1.89 13.44 -11.88
N ILE A 127 -2.64 12.44 -11.42
CA ILE A 127 -2.17 11.07 -11.24
C ILE A 127 -1.43 10.58 -12.50
N GLY A 128 -0.24 10.02 -12.34
CA GLY A 128 0.52 9.39 -13.41
C GLY A 128 0.08 7.94 -13.64
N ASP A 129 0.25 7.43 -14.85
CA ASP A 129 -0.11 6.05 -15.17
C ASP A 129 0.68 5.03 -14.34
N ASN A 130 1.95 5.29 -14.03
CA ASN A 130 2.80 4.45 -13.17
C ASN A 130 2.18 4.31 -11.76
N VAL A 131 1.81 5.43 -11.15
CA VAL A 131 1.18 5.45 -9.82
C VAL A 131 -0.18 4.74 -9.88
N LEU A 132 -0.95 4.94 -10.95
CA LEU A 132 -2.24 4.30 -11.10
C LEU A 132 -2.14 2.77 -11.22
N ILE A 133 -1.19 2.24 -12.00
CA ILE A 133 -0.99 0.79 -12.10
C ILE A 133 -0.41 0.21 -10.80
N HIS A 134 0.38 0.98 -10.05
CA HIS A 134 0.90 0.59 -8.74
C HIS A 134 -0.24 0.39 -7.74
N GLU A 135 -1.14 1.37 -7.59
CA GLU A 135 -2.32 1.23 -6.72
C GLU A 135 -3.24 0.08 -7.18
N LEU A 136 -3.43 -0.08 -8.51
CA LEU A 136 -4.23 -1.19 -9.03
C LEU A 136 -3.56 -2.55 -8.78
N ALA A 137 -2.23 -2.64 -8.82
CA ALA A 137 -1.49 -3.87 -8.53
C ALA A 137 -1.73 -4.31 -7.08
N HIS A 138 -1.70 -3.40 -6.12
CA HIS A 138 -2.08 -3.70 -4.74
C HIS A 138 -3.54 -4.15 -4.59
N VAL A 139 -4.47 -3.54 -5.32
CA VAL A 139 -5.87 -4.00 -5.29
C VAL A 139 -6.00 -5.41 -5.85
N LEU A 140 -5.37 -5.71 -6.98
CA LEU A 140 -5.41 -7.04 -7.57
C LEU A 140 -4.70 -8.09 -6.70
N ASP A 141 -3.59 -7.72 -6.07
CA ASP A 141 -2.87 -8.59 -5.13
C ASP A 141 -3.73 -8.92 -3.91
N TYR A 142 -4.44 -7.93 -3.38
CA TYR A 142 -5.38 -8.17 -2.30
C TYR A 142 -6.56 -9.04 -2.72
N LEU A 143 -7.09 -8.82 -3.92
CA LEU A 143 -8.27 -9.54 -4.40
C LEU A 143 -7.96 -10.96 -4.88
N GLY A 144 -6.78 -11.21 -5.45
CA GLY A 144 -6.44 -12.46 -6.13
C GLY A 144 -5.03 -13.02 -5.85
N GLY A 145 -4.22 -12.36 -5.02
CA GLY A 145 -2.85 -12.74 -4.68
C GLY A 145 -2.65 -12.95 -3.18
N SER A 146 -1.72 -12.18 -2.59
CA SER A 146 -1.24 -12.31 -1.22
C SER A 146 -2.31 -12.05 -0.14
N LYS A 147 -3.39 -11.35 -0.48
CA LYS A 147 -4.41 -10.86 0.47
C LYS A 147 -3.88 -9.84 1.49
N LEU A 148 -2.69 -9.29 1.27
CA LEU A 148 -2.12 -8.23 2.11
C LEU A 148 -2.63 -6.88 1.64
N MET A 149 -3.01 -6.01 2.58
CA MET A 149 -3.29 -4.61 2.27
C MET A 149 -2.08 -3.73 2.62
N PRO A 150 -1.75 -2.75 1.76
CA PRO A 150 -0.75 -1.75 2.07
C PRO A 150 -1.06 -1.03 3.39
N GLY A 151 0.00 -0.66 4.13
CA GLY A 151 -0.07 -0.02 5.44
C GLY A 151 -0.29 -0.98 6.61
N ILE A 152 -0.63 -2.26 6.38
CA ILE A 152 -0.75 -3.25 7.47
C ILE A 152 0.62 -3.74 7.93
N ALA A 153 1.63 -3.71 7.06
CA ALA A 153 2.95 -4.27 7.36
C ALA A 153 3.86 -3.33 8.15
N THR A 154 3.52 -2.04 8.29
CA THR A 154 4.37 -1.05 8.98
C THR A 154 4.73 -1.42 10.43
N PRO A 155 3.79 -1.92 11.27
CA PRO A 155 4.13 -2.39 12.61
C PRO A 155 5.13 -3.55 12.62
N LEU A 156 4.92 -4.51 11.71
CA LEU A 156 5.77 -5.69 11.58
C LEU A 156 7.17 -5.31 11.08
N SER A 157 7.24 -4.42 10.08
CA SER A 157 8.48 -3.81 9.59
C SER A 157 9.26 -3.16 10.73
N PHE A 158 8.61 -2.34 11.57
CA PHE A 158 9.25 -1.69 12.71
C PHE A 158 9.70 -2.69 13.78
N GLU A 159 8.88 -3.68 14.13
CA GLU A 159 9.22 -4.71 15.12
C GLU A 159 10.42 -5.56 14.68
N LEU A 160 10.48 -5.91 13.40
CA LEU A 160 11.53 -6.77 12.85
C LEU A 160 12.77 -5.99 12.38
N GLY A 161 12.66 -4.67 12.19
CA GLY A 161 13.73 -3.87 11.58
C GLY A 161 13.93 -4.18 10.09
N ILE A 162 12.86 -4.55 9.39
CA ILE A 162 12.86 -4.89 7.96
C ILE A 162 12.30 -3.71 7.17
N PRO A 163 12.86 -3.34 6.00
CA PRO A 163 12.26 -2.32 5.13
C PRO A 163 10.80 -2.64 4.80
N VAL A 164 9.91 -1.67 4.97
CA VAL A 164 8.46 -1.87 4.74
C VAL A 164 8.16 -2.30 3.31
N GLU A 165 8.94 -1.82 2.34
CA GLU A 165 8.86 -2.18 0.93
C GLU A 165 8.99 -3.70 0.68
N HIS A 166 9.78 -4.42 1.48
CA HIS A 166 9.94 -5.87 1.35
C HIS A 166 8.68 -6.64 1.78
N LEU A 167 7.82 -6.00 2.56
CA LEU A 167 6.58 -6.58 3.10
C LEU A 167 5.33 -6.09 2.37
N GLU A 168 5.37 -4.90 1.79
CA GLU A 168 4.23 -4.32 1.04
C GLU A 168 4.25 -4.71 -0.44
N HIS A 169 5.40 -5.11 -0.97
CA HIS A 169 5.57 -5.53 -2.37
C HIS A 169 5.97 -7.01 -2.47
N PRO A 170 5.10 -7.96 -2.05
CA PRO A 170 5.39 -9.37 -2.19
C PRO A 170 5.48 -9.81 -3.66
N HIS A 171 5.93 -11.04 -3.86
CA HIS A 171 6.01 -11.66 -5.18
C HIS A 171 4.67 -11.58 -5.95
N GLU A 172 3.55 -11.81 -5.27
CA GLU A 172 2.20 -11.73 -5.85
C GLU A 172 1.81 -10.31 -6.28
N PHE A 173 2.23 -9.28 -5.55
CA PHE A 173 2.07 -7.88 -5.98
C PHE A 173 2.79 -7.63 -7.30
N CYS A 174 4.05 -8.03 -7.40
CA CYS A 174 4.82 -7.74 -8.60
C CYS A 174 4.34 -8.54 -9.83
N TYR A 175 3.74 -9.71 -9.63
CA TYR A 175 3.01 -10.41 -10.71
C TYR A 175 1.89 -9.53 -11.30
N TRP A 176 1.09 -8.88 -10.44
CA TRP A 176 0.03 -7.98 -10.90
C TRP A 176 0.58 -6.68 -11.50
N LEU A 177 1.65 -6.12 -10.93
CA LEU A 177 2.32 -4.96 -11.50
C LEU A 177 2.85 -5.26 -12.91
N ASP A 178 3.50 -6.42 -13.11
CA ASP A 178 3.99 -6.84 -14.42
C ASP A 178 2.85 -7.10 -15.42
N PHE A 179 1.75 -7.71 -14.97
CA PHE A 179 0.55 -7.86 -15.78
C PHE A 179 0.00 -6.49 -16.25
N LEU A 180 -0.15 -5.54 -15.33
CA LEU A 180 -0.73 -4.22 -15.61
C LEU A 180 0.16 -3.37 -16.51
N ARG A 181 1.48 -3.32 -16.26
CA ARG A 181 2.42 -2.56 -17.12
C ARG A 181 2.41 -3.07 -18.56
N ASN A 182 2.37 -4.39 -18.75
CA ASN A 182 2.34 -5.01 -20.08
C ASN A 182 0.99 -4.78 -20.76
N LYS A 183 -0.11 -4.93 -20.03
CA LYS A 183 -1.46 -4.71 -20.56
C LYS A 183 -1.69 -3.26 -21.00
N PHE A 184 -1.20 -2.29 -20.23
CA PHE A 184 -1.46 -0.87 -20.46
C PHE A 184 -0.31 -0.08 -21.07
N HIS A 185 0.82 -0.75 -21.34
CA HIS A 185 2.05 -0.18 -21.89
C HIS A 185 2.58 0.99 -21.07
N VAL A 186 2.63 0.80 -19.75
CA VAL A 186 3.04 1.82 -18.78
C VAL A 186 4.48 1.55 -18.33
N PRO A 187 5.41 2.51 -18.50
CA PRO A 187 6.75 2.38 -17.93
C PRO A 187 6.70 2.49 -16.40
N LEU A 188 7.57 1.73 -15.74
CA LEU A 188 7.75 1.80 -14.29
C LEU A 188 8.61 3.02 -13.93
N ASP A 189 8.44 3.52 -12.71
CA ASP A 189 9.38 4.48 -12.13
C ASP A 189 10.59 3.76 -11.51
N ALA A 190 11.50 4.51 -10.89
CA ALA A 190 12.71 3.94 -10.31
C ALA A 190 12.40 2.87 -9.26
N ASP A 191 11.50 3.14 -8.33
CA ASP A 191 11.20 2.24 -7.21
C ASP A 191 10.52 0.96 -7.71
N ASP A 192 9.49 1.09 -8.56
CA ASP A 192 8.81 -0.06 -9.17
C ASP A 192 9.75 -0.88 -10.07
N THR A 193 10.74 -0.24 -10.71
CA THR A 193 11.76 -0.95 -11.51
C THR A 193 12.67 -1.79 -10.62
N VAL A 194 13.04 -1.32 -9.43
CA VAL A 194 13.80 -2.13 -8.46
C VAL A 194 12.97 -3.33 -7.99
N ILE A 195 11.68 -3.11 -7.68
CA ILE A 195 10.76 -4.19 -7.28
C ILE A 195 10.63 -5.23 -8.39
N HIS A 196 10.46 -4.78 -9.64
CA HIS A 196 10.39 -5.65 -10.81
C HIS A 196 11.69 -6.42 -11.05
N TYR A 197 12.85 -5.79 -10.86
CA TYR A 197 14.15 -6.45 -10.95
C TYR A 197 14.29 -7.57 -9.90
N LEU A 198 13.87 -7.31 -8.66
CA LEU A 198 13.84 -8.34 -7.61
C LEU A 198 12.88 -9.49 -7.95
N TYR A 199 11.73 -9.18 -8.56
CA TYR A 199 10.77 -10.19 -9.01
C TYR A 199 11.36 -11.11 -10.09
N GLN A 200 11.98 -10.54 -11.12
CA GLN A 200 12.61 -11.31 -12.20
C GLN A 200 13.72 -12.25 -11.70
N ASN A 201 14.35 -11.89 -10.59
CA ASN A 201 15.39 -12.69 -9.95
C ASN A 201 14.89 -13.58 -8.79
N ASN A 202 13.56 -13.74 -8.62
CA ASN A 202 12.94 -14.53 -7.55
C ASN A 202 13.38 -14.13 -6.13
N MET A 203 13.61 -12.83 -5.92
CA MET A 203 14.12 -12.30 -4.66
C MET A 203 13.02 -11.80 -3.72
N LEU A 204 11.86 -11.41 -4.24
CA LEU A 204 10.74 -10.91 -3.43
C LEU A 204 10.22 -11.96 -2.44
N ILE A 205 9.77 -11.48 -1.29
CA ILE A 205 9.12 -12.30 -0.27
C ILE A 205 7.74 -12.73 -0.77
N ARG A 206 7.35 -13.98 -0.52
CA ARG A 206 6.01 -14.46 -0.87
C ARG A 206 5.00 -14.02 0.18
N GLY A 207 3.79 -13.66 -0.25
CA GLY A 207 2.71 -13.25 0.63
C GLY A 207 2.40 -14.27 1.73
N GLU A 208 2.49 -15.57 1.42
CA GLU A 208 2.29 -16.65 2.38
C GLU A 208 3.27 -16.63 3.57
N ASP A 209 4.51 -16.19 3.37
CA ASP A 209 5.51 -16.11 4.43
C ASP A 209 5.30 -14.85 5.28
N ILE A 210 4.85 -13.75 4.67
CA ILE A 210 4.47 -12.52 5.37
C ILE A 210 3.26 -12.77 6.27
N LEU A 211 2.27 -13.52 5.79
CA LEU A 211 1.08 -13.88 6.57
C LEU A 211 1.40 -14.75 7.79
N LYS A 212 2.40 -15.62 7.70
CA LYS A 212 2.87 -16.43 8.85
C LYS A 212 3.55 -15.56 9.92
N GLN A 213 4.05 -14.39 9.56
CA GLN A 213 4.75 -13.46 10.44
C GLN A 213 5.90 -14.12 11.23
N ASP A 214 6.58 -15.10 10.63
CA ASP A 214 7.73 -15.75 11.25
C ASP A 214 8.94 -14.79 11.23
N PRO A 215 9.41 -14.31 12.41
CA PRO A 215 10.48 -13.33 12.47
C PRO A 215 11.79 -13.81 11.87
N PHE A 216 12.09 -15.11 11.96
CA PHE A 216 13.32 -15.68 11.45
C PHE A 216 13.29 -15.73 9.93
N ILE A 217 12.22 -16.28 9.36
CA ILE A 217 12.06 -16.39 7.90
C ILE A 217 12.09 -15.01 7.24
N LEU A 218 11.31 -14.06 7.75
CA LEU A 218 11.21 -12.73 7.15
C LEU A 218 12.53 -11.95 7.22
N LYS A 219 13.25 -12.05 8.33
CA LYS A 219 14.58 -11.42 8.46
C LYS A 219 15.57 -12.03 7.49
N THR A 220 15.66 -13.36 7.42
CA THR A 220 16.59 -14.04 6.50
C THR A 220 16.29 -13.70 5.04
N GLN A 221 15.02 -13.67 4.64
CA GLN A 221 14.65 -13.28 3.27
C GLN A 221 14.96 -11.80 3.00
N SER A 222 14.68 -10.90 3.95
CA SER A 222 15.01 -9.48 3.82
C SER A 222 16.52 -9.23 3.72
N GLU A 223 17.33 -9.91 4.54
CA GLU A 223 18.80 -9.84 4.47
C GLU A 223 19.31 -10.33 3.11
N ARG A 224 18.70 -11.39 2.57
CA ARG A 224 19.01 -11.89 1.22
C ARG A 224 18.71 -10.84 0.15
N ILE A 225 17.57 -10.15 0.24
CA ILE A 225 17.23 -9.04 -0.66
C ILE A 225 18.27 -7.92 -0.58
N LEU A 226 18.60 -7.46 0.63
CA LEU A 226 19.59 -6.39 0.83
C LEU A 226 20.96 -6.75 0.26
N LYS A 227 21.40 -7.99 0.50
CA LYS A 227 22.67 -8.49 -0.05
C LYS A 227 22.65 -8.48 -1.58
N PHE A 228 21.57 -8.98 -2.19
CA PHE A 228 21.41 -9.01 -3.64
C PHE A 228 21.39 -7.61 -4.25
N LEU A 229 20.64 -6.67 -3.66
CA LEU A 229 20.62 -5.26 -4.08
C LEU A 229 22.02 -4.63 -3.99
N SER A 230 22.79 -4.94 -2.95
CA SER A 230 24.16 -4.45 -2.81
C SER A 230 25.09 -5.02 -3.87
N GLU A 231 25.00 -6.33 -4.12
CA GLU A 231 25.83 -7.03 -5.12
C GLU A 231 25.50 -6.61 -6.56
N HIS A 232 24.28 -6.14 -6.83
CA HIS A 232 23.82 -5.75 -8.18
C HIS A 232 23.58 -4.24 -8.31
N SER A 233 24.07 -3.46 -7.36
CA SER A 233 23.84 -2.01 -7.27
C SER A 233 24.21 -1.24 -8.54
N ALA A 234 25.33 -1.56 -9.19
CA ALA A 234 25.76 -0.90 -10.42
C ALA A 234 24.84 -1.19 -11.62
N GLU A 235 24.33 -2.42 -11.72
CA GLU A 235 23.37 -2.80 -12.77
C GLU A 235 22.03 -2.12 -12.54
N ILE A 236 21.53 -2.15 -11.30
CA ILE A 236 20.29 -1.50 -10.89
C ILE A 236 20.37 0.00 -11.16
N ASP A 237 21.48 0.65 -10.81
CA ASP A 237 21.68 2.09 -11.04
C ASP A 237 21.53 2.47 -12.52
N VAL A 238 22.13 1.68 -13.42
CA VAL A 238 21.98 1.87 -14.88
C VAL A 238 20.53 1.73 -15.32
N LEU A 239 19.75 0.84 -14.70
CA LEU A 239 18.33 0.66 -15.02
C LEU A 239 17.46 1.83 -14.58
N ILE A 240 17.78 2.49 -13.46
CA ILE A 240 16.87 3.44 -12.81
C ILE A 240 17.30 4.91 -12.85
N CYS A 241 18.56 5.22 -13.18
CA CYS A 241 19.11 6.58 -13.02
C CYS A 241 18.41 7.69 -13.83
N GLU A 242 17.77 7.32 -14.94
CA GLU A 242 16.99 8.25 -15.79
C GLU A 242 15.48 8.19 -15.52
N LEU A 243 15.04 7.32 -14.61
CA LEU A 243 13.63 7.12 -14.30
C LEU A 243 13.12 8.16 -13.27
N PRO A 244 11.82 8.51 -13.31
CA PRO A 244 11.20 9.30 -12.26
C PRO A 244 11.41 8.66 -10.88
N GLY A 245 11.60 9.46 -9.84
CA GLY A 245 11.77 8.97 -8.46
C GLY A 245 13.22 8.64 -8.07
N TYR A 246 14.16 8.54 -9.00
CA TYR A 246 15.57 8.29 -8.67
C TYR A 246 16.19 9.40 -7.81
N ILE A 247 16.84 9.02 -6.70
CA ILE A 247 17.40 9.93 -5.68
C ILE A 247 18.93 10.12 -5.84
N GLY A 248 19.60 9.34 -6.69
CA GLY A 248 21.05 9.40 -6.85
C GLY A 248 21.54 10.61 -7.67
N SER A 249 22.85 10.85 -7.58
CA SER A 249 23.52 11.89 -8.37
C SER A 249 23.47 11.51 -9.84
N ARG A 250 22.67 12.20 -10.66
CA ARG A 250 22.79 12.09 -12.13
C ARG A 250 24.23 12.42 -12.49
N GLY A 251 25.03 11.40 -12.80
CA GLY A 251 26.37 11.59 -13.32
C GLY A 251 26.23 12.52 -14.51
N LYS A 252 26.81 13.72 -14.42
CA LYS A 252 26.97 14.59 -15.59
C LYS A 252 27.66 13.74 -16.66
N LYS A 253 26.92 13.35 -17.70
CA LYS A 253 27.54 12.94 -18.95
C LYS A 253 28.14 14.21 -19.53
N ASP A 254 29.46 14.30 -19.48
CA ASP A 254 30.24 15.23 -20.29
C ASP A 254 29.98 14.98 -21.79
#